data_AF-A0A925WR62-F1
#
_entry.id   AF-A0A925WR62-F1
#
_cell.length_a   1.000
_cell.length_b   1.000
_cell.length_c   1.000
_cell.angle_alpha   90.00
_cell.angle_beta   90.00
_cell.angle_gamma   90.00
#
_symmetry.space_group_name_H-M   'P 1'
#
loop_
_entity.id
_entity.type
_entity.pdbx_description
1 polymer ?
#
loop_
_entity_poly.entity_id
_entity_poly.type
_entity_poly.pdbx_seq_one_letter_code
_entity_poly.pdbx_strand_id
1 'polypeptide(L)'
;MDVLTDVLNTVRLKGSVYCRSEITAPWSLQFNATRCATFHVVDCGACWLTLDGDPTEYALSSGDLVMLPSGAGHRISSTLGLAPVAHIQLDVEEPISVRHYCHNE
;
A
#
# COMPACT_ATOMS: atom_id res chain seq x y z
N MET A 1 16.71 12.23 1.18
CA MET A 1 16.81 11.36 0.00
C MET A 1 15.92 10.18 0.28
N ASP A 2 14.76 10.13 -0.37
CA ASP A 2 13.76 9.09 -0.17
C ASP A 2 13.94 8.07 -1.30
N VAL A 3 14.74 7.04 -1.02
CA VAL A 3 15.12 6.00 -1.99
C VAL A 3 13.88 5.27 -2.53
N LEU A 4 12.84 5.16 -1.70
CA LEU A 4 11.57 4.57 -2.10
C LEU A 4 10.88 5.44 -3.17
N THR A 5 10.91 6.77 -3.02
CA THR A 5 10.38 7.71 -4.02
C THR A 5 11.11 7.59 -5.37
N ASP A 6 12.43 7.44 -5.36
CA ASP A 6 13.22 7.27 -6.60
C ASP A 6 12.94 5.93 -7.30
N VAL A 7 12.80 4.85 -6.54
CA VAL A 7 12.44 3.54 -7.08
C VAL A 7 11.04 3.58 -7.70
N LEU A 8 10.06 4.19 -7.02
CA LEU A 8 8.69 4.30 -7.53
C LEU A 8 8.61 5.14 -8.81
N ASN A 9 9.38 6.23 -8.90
CA ASN A 9 9.51 7.03 -10.12
C ASN A 9 10.13 6.24 -11.29
N THR A 10 11.07 5.35 -11.00
CA THR A 10 11.77 4.53 -12.00
C THR A 10 10.85 3.47 -12.63
N VAL A 11 9.92 2.91 -11.85
CA VAL A 11 9.02 1.82 -12.31
C VAL A 11 7.82 2.34 -13.13
N ARG A 12 7.67 3.67 -13.31
CA ARG A 12 6.53 4.31 -14.03
C ARG A 12 5.17 3.82 -13.53
N LEU A 13 5.04 3.61 -12.22
CA LEU A 13 3.78 3.22 -11.61
C LEU A 13 2.76 4.36 -11.76
N LYS A 14 1.74 4.18 -12.61
CA LYS A 14 0.62 5.12 -12.70
C LYS A 14 -0.41 4.75 -11.63
N GLY A 15 -0.38 5.46 -10.51
CA GLY A 15 -1.33 5.29 -9.43
C GLY A 15 -1.28 6.46 -8.47
N SER A 16 -2.42 6.78 -7.86
CA SER A 16 -2.54 7.73 -6.75
C SER A 16 -2.73 6.92 -5.47
N VAL A 17 -1.77 7.02 -4.55
CA VAL A 17 -1.91 7.18 -3.08
C VAL A 17 -0.56 6.83 -2.44
N TYR A 18 0.13 7.85 -1.93
CA TYR A 18 1.27 7.73 -1.03
C TYR A 18 0.80 8.11 0.38
N CYS A 19 0.48 7.12 1.21
CA CYS A 19 0.15 7.31 2.63
C CYS A 19 1.29 6.78 3.49
N ARG A 20 2.23 7.66 3.89
CA ARG A 20 3.16 7.32 4.96
C ARG A 20 2.42 7.44 6.29
N SER A 21 2.26 6.31 6.98
CA SER A 21 1.55 6.27 8.25
C SER A 21 2.52 5.91 9.38
N GLU A 22 2.73 6.85 10.30
CA GLU A 22 3.48 6.61 11.54
C GLU A 22 2.47 6.29 12.64
N ILE A 23 2.14 5.00 12.81
CA ILE A 23 1.07 4.54 13.71
C ILE A 23 1.66 3.72 14.86
N THR A 24 1.39 4.14 16.09
CA THR A 24 1.77 3.40 17.30
C THR A 24 0.73 2.34 17.63
N ALA A 25 1.18 1.12 17.94
CA ALA A 25 0.30 0.01 18.32
C ALA A 25 -0.56 0.35 19.56
N PRO A 26 -1.77 -0.23 19.69
CA PRO A 26 -2.40 -1.18 18.76
C PRO A 26 -3.15 -0.50 17.62
N TRP A 27 -3.07 -1.07 16.41
CA TRP A 27 -3.81 -0.59 15.24
C TRP A 27 -4.17 -1.72 14.28
N SER A 28 -5.24 -1.50 13.51
CA SER A 28 -5.71 -2.42 12.46
C SER A 28 -6.46 -1.62 11.40
N LEU A 29 -5.98 -1.64 10.16
CA LEU A 29 -6.53 -0.92 9.02
C LEU A 29 -7.14 -1.92 8.05
N GLN A 30 -8.41 -1.73 7.69
CA GLN A 30 -9.04 -2.46 6.59
C GLN A 30 -8.92 -1.63 5.32
N PHE A 31 -8.42 -2.22 4.24
CA PHE A 31 -8.46 -1.65 2.91
C PHE A 31 -9.55 -2.36 2.12
N ASN A 32 -10.40 -1.58 1.44
CA ASN A 32 -11.41 -2.14 0.56
C ASN A 32 -10.77 -2.61 -0.76
N ALA A 33 -11.40 -3.58 -1.41
CA ALA A 33 -10.97 -4.02 -2.73
C ALA A 33 -11.07 -2.87 -3.75
N THR A 34 -10.08 -2.78 -4.63
CA THR A 34 -10.02 -1.78 -5.70
C THR A 34 -9.87 -2.46 -7.07
N ARG A 35 -9.87 -1.68 -8.16
CA ARG A 35 -9.60 -2.20 -9.51
C ARG A 35 -8.15 -2.02 -9.95
N CYS A 36 -7.29 -1.55 -9.05
CA CYS A 36 -5.91 -1.17 -9.34
C CYS A 36 -4.96 -1.92 -8.42
N ALA A 37 -3.72 -2.11 -8.90
CA ALA A 37 -2.69 -2.72 -8.07
C ALA A 37 -2.46 -1.89 -6.81
N THR A 38 -2.42 -2.55 -5.66
CA THR A 38 -2.12 -1.92 -4.37
C THR A 38 -0.75 -2.37 -3.89
N PHE A 39 0.03 -1.45 -3.34
CA PHE A 39 1.39 -1.69 -2.86
C PHE A 39 1.51 -1.23 -1.42
N HIS A 40 2.15 -2.05 -0.59
CA HIS A 40 2.51 -1.70 0.78
C HIS A 40 4.00 -1.93 0.99
N VAL A 41 4.67 -0.94 1.55
CA VAL A 41 6.07 -1.04 1.96
C VAL A 41 6.11 -0.85 3.46
N VAL A 42 6.71 -1.81 4.17
CA VAL A 42 6.95 -1.69 5.60
C VAL A 42 8.27 -0.95 5.78
N ASP A 43 8.20 0.35 6.00
CA ASP A 43 9.39 1.18 6.19
C ASP A 43 10.10 0.83 7.51
N CYS A 44 9.36 0.76 8.62
CA CYS A 44 9.88 0.37 9.93
C CYS A 44 8.87 -0.46 10.74
N GLY A 45 9.37 -1.27 11.67
CA GLY A 45 8.55 -2.11 12.55
C GLY A 45 8.16 -3.46 11.94
N ALA A 46 7.07 -4.02 12.45
CA ALA A 46 6.49 -5.29 11.99
C ALA A 46 4.97 -5.22 12.07
N CYS A 47 4.30 -5.93 11.16
CA CYS A 47 2.85 -6.00 11.08
C CYS A 47 2.39 -7.32 10.45
N TRP A 48 1.08 -7.49 10.38
CA TRP A 48 0.43 -8.65 9.80
C TRP A 48 -0.49 -8.22 8.67
N LEU A 49 -0.45 -8.96 7.57
CA LEU A 49 -1.38 -8.84 6.44
C LEU A 49 -2.33 -10.04 6.41
N THR A 50 -3.61 -9.78 6.15
CA THR A 50 -4.62 -10.81 5.89
C THR A 50 -5.44 -10.38 4.69
N LEU A 51 -5.66 -11.26 3.72
CA LEU A 51 -6.51 -10.97 2.55
C LEU A 51 -7.98 -11.26 2.88
N ASP A 52 -8.90 -10.49 2.32
CA ASP A 52 -10.33 -10.74 2.50
C ASP A 52 -10.70 -12.11 1.90
N GLY A 53 -11.30 -12.97 2.71
CA GLY A 53 -11.68 -14.33 2.31
C GLY A 53 -10.55 -15.37 2.41
N ASP A 54 -9.33 -14.98 2.79
CA ASP A 54 -8.23 -15.89 3.10
C ASP A 54 -7.85 -15.77 4.58
N PRO A 55 -7.97 -16.84 5.38
CA PRO A 55 -7.59 -16.80 6.79
C PRO A 55 -6.07 -16.80 7.01
N THR A 56 -5.27 -16.93 5.95
CA THR A 56 -3.81 -16.92 6.06
C THR A 56 -3.31 -15.56 6.53
N GLU A 57 -2.44 -15.59 7.55
CA GLU A 57 -1.82 -14.40 8.13
C GLU A 57 -0.35 -14.34 7.69
N TYR A 58 0.01 -13.25 7.02
CA TYR A 58 1.37 -13.01 6.54
C TYR A 58 2.08 -12.05 7.48
N ALA A 59 3.14 -12.53 8.14
CA ALA A 59 4.01 -11.67 8.92
C ALA A 59 4.88 -10.81 7.99
N LEU A 60 4.93 -9.52 8.25
CA LEU A 60 5.74 -8.55 7.51
C LEU A 60 6.65 -7.80 8.47
N SER A 61 7.87 -7.53 8.03
CA SER A 61 8.90 -6.78 8.75
C SER A 61 9.43 -5.63 7.91
N SER A 62 10.12 -4.70 8.57
CA SER A 62 10.83 -3.59 7.89
C SER A 62 11.64 -4.09 6.69
N GLY A 63 11.42 -3.44 5.54
CA GLY A 63 12.01 -3.81 4.25
C GLY A 63 11.09 -4.64 3.35
N ASP A 64 10.01 -5.23 3.87
CA ASP A 64 9.10 -6.03 3.06
C ASP A 64 8.22 -5.17 2.14
N LEU A 65 8.02 -5.68 0.92
CA LEU A 65 7.12 -5.14 -0.09
C LEU A 65 6.00 -6.14 -0.38
N VAL A 66 4.76 -5.70 -0.24
CA VAL A 66 3.57 -6.44 -0.67
C VAL A 66 3.00 -5.80 -1.91
N MET A 67 2.71 -6.63 -2.92
CA MET A 67 2.00 -6.23 -4.12
C MET A 67 0.74 -7.07 -4.26
N LEU A 68 -0.41 -6.40 -4.37
CA LEU A 68 -1.71 -7.00 -4.67
C LEU A 68 -2.15 -6.53 -6.06
N PRO A 69 -1.85 -7.28 -7.14
CA PRO A 69 -2.02 -6.81 -8.51
C PRO A 69 -3.46 -6.46 -8.89
N SER A 70 -4.42 -7.18 -8.30
CA SER A 70 -5.86 -6.96 -8.49
C SER A 70 -6.48 -6.03 -7.46
N GLY A 71 -5.68 -5.45 -6.55
CA GLY A 71 -6.20 -4.60 -5.48
C GLY A 71 -7.13 -5.32 -4.52
N ALA A 72 -6.84 -6.59 -4.19
CA ALA A 72 -7.67 -7.37 -3.29
C ALA A 72 -7.88 -6.62 -1.94
N GLY A 73 -9.11 -6.68 -1.43
CA GLY A 73 -9.43 -6.18 -0.09
C GLY A 73 -8.60 -6.94 0.93
N HIS A 74 -8.07 -6.22 1.91
CA HIS A 74 -7.12 -6.79 2.86
C HIS A 74 -7.02 -5.95 4.13
N ARG A 75 -6.47 -6.54 5.17
CA ARG A 75 -6.22 -5.92 6.47
C ARG A 75 -4.74 -5.88 6.76
N ILE A 76 -4.25 -4.75 7.26
CA ILE A 76 -2.93 -4.64 7.87
C ILE A 76 -3.10 -4.30 9.35
N SER A 77 -2.42 -5.02 10.24
CA SER A 77 -2.56 -4.81 11.69
C SER A 77 -1.23 -4.96 12.44
N SER A 78 -1.10 -4.26 13.56
CA SER A 78 0.07 -4.42 14.45
C SER A 78 0.06 -5.76 15.20
N THR A 79 -1.10 -6.41 15.30
CA THR A 79 -1.30 -7.63 16.10
C THR A 79 -2.46 -8.44 15.54
N LEU A 80 -2.33 -9.76 15.57
CA LEU A 80 -3.35 -10.70 15.12
C LEU A 80 -4.67 -10.54 15.88
N GLY A 81 -5.78 -10.75 15.18
CA GLY A 81 -7.13 -10.72 15.74
C GLY A 81 -7.67 -9.33 16.10
N LEU A 82 -6.96 -8.24 15.80
CA LEU A 82 -7.46 -6.89 16.04
C LEU A 82 -8.55 -6.51 15.02
N ALA A 83 -9.73 -6.15 15.54
CA ALA A 83 -10.78 -5.54 14.74
C ALA A 83 -10.30 -4.22 14.10
N PRO A 84 -10.69 -3.93 12.84
CA PRO A 84 -10.25 -2.73 12.15
C PRO A 84 -10.78 -1.46 12.83
N VAL A 85 -9.91 -0.49 13.03
CA VAL A 85 -10.28 0.84 13.58
C VAL A 85 -10.67 1.83 12.47
N ALA A 86 -10.32 1.53 11.21
CA ALA A 86 -10.67 2.33 10.06
C ALA A 86 -10.81 1.46 8.80
N HIS A 87 -11.70 1.89 7.91
CA HIS A 87 -11.81 1.39 6.54
C HIS A 87 -11.24 2.44 5.59
N ILE A 88 -10.14 2.09 4.93
CA ILE A 88 -9.44 2.93 3.98
C ILE A 88 -9.99 2.63 2.59
N GLN A 89 -10.59 3.66 1.98
CA GLN A 89 -10.92 3.67 0.57
C GLN A 89 -9.76 4.35 -0.17
N LEU A 90 -9.14 3.63 -1.09
CA LEU A 90 -8.13 4.21 -1.97
C LEU A 90 -8.86 4.81 -3.17
N ASP A 91 -9.03 6.13 -3.16
CA ASP A 91 -9.60 6.87 -4.27
C ASP A 91 -8.56 6.94 -5.40
N VAL A 92 -8.66 5.99 -6.34
CA VAL A 92 -7.89 6.05 -7.57
C VAL A 92 -8.58 7.05 -8.50
N GLU A 93 -8.24 8.33 -8.37
CA GLU A 93 -8.53 9.30 -9.43
C GLU A 93 -7.86 8.83 -10.73
N GLU A 94 -8.49 9.13 -11.88
CA GLU A 94 -8.01 8.79 -13.23
C GLU A 94 -6.48 8.89 -13.34
N PRO A 95 -5.81 7.94 -14.02
CA PRO A 95 -4.36 7.84 -14.02
C PRO A 95 -3.75 9.19 -14.43
N ILE A 96 -2.99 9.81 -13.52
CA ILE A 96 -2.30 11.07 -13.79
C ILE A 96 -1.52 10.88 -15.09
N SER A 97 -1.96 11.55 -16.16
CA SER A 97 -1.27 11.45 -17.44
C SER A 97 0.07 12.15 -17.27
N VAL A 98 1.15 11.38 -17.06
CA VAL A 98 2.50 11.91 -17.19
C VAL A 98 2.70 12.23 -18.67
N ARG A 99 2.37 13.47 -19.08
CA ARG A 99 2.73 14.00 -20.39
C ARG A 99 4.24 14.16 -20.38
N HIS A 100 4.96 13.25 -21.04
CA HIS A 100 6.35 13.49 -21.39
C HIS A 100 6.37 14.71 -22.33
N TYR A 101 6.70 15.88 -21.80
CA TYR A 101 7.16 16.98 -22.63
C TYR A 101 8.59 16.63 -23.03
N CYS A 102 8.75 16.01 -24.21
CA CYS A 102 10.03 16.06 -24.89
C CYS A 102 10.26 17.53 -25.28
N HIS A 103 11.10 18.24 -24.54
CA HIS A 103 11.72 19.45 -25.04
C HIS A 103 12.78 19.00 -26.04
N ASN A 104 12.48 19.16 -27.33
CA ASN A 104 13.50 19.10 -28.37
C ASN A 104 14.16 20.49 -28.39
N GLU A 105 15.43 20.55 -28.00
CA GLU A 105 16.42 21.47 -28.57
C GLU A 105 17.68 20.67 -28.91
#